data_AF-A0A9W8EXD2-F1
#
_entry.id   AF-A0A9W8EXD2-F1
#
_cell.length_a   1.000
_cell.length_b   1.000
_cell.length_c   1.000
_cell.angle_alpha   90.00
_cell.angle_beta   90.00
_cell.angle_gamma   90.00
#
_symmetry.space_group_name_H-M   'P 1'
#
loop_
_entity.id
_entity.type
_entity.pdbx_description
1 polymer ?
#
loop_
_entity_poly.entity_id
_entity_poly.type
_entity_poly.pdbx_seq_one_letter_code
_entity_poly.pdbx_strand_id
1 'polypeptide(L)'
;MQLQRVVGGHSGRLVRCMSTASSEYAGSKNYVPGKQGYAPGFPPPKSWAAEPRAKPIPKKAKDIPPPSPKQTEVPQQPIAATDARRMYNQKMRAVRYGYFRENLEQREEKAEETQRKWKEMSLLVHERREKLRKEREDYEINMRSDPLSAENVLNSEGKTLLSNIPEATEDKSSVGYKLAPPRVSVSIPKEANEERDRERAANRSLMRQSRHEGNVQTMMALFHEAKSFVHYGNLDHKVHSFIDSGSFPNRSLADMIESLHKNGGAVSLAEVTKRKQELQNTLQGTTGSHGNVGYDGLIKWLDEHEQDADGIHTIDEPKE
;
A
#
# COMPACT_ATOMS: atom_id res chain seq x y z
N MET A 1 -26.32 -27.17 -53.99
CA MET A 1 -26.06 -25.71 -53.87
C MET A 1 -24.60 -25.52 -53.52
N GLN A 2 -23.82 -24.99 -54.46
CA GLN A 2 -22.38 -24.74 -54.31
C GLN A 2 -22.18 -23.39 -53.62
N LEU A 3 -21.48 -23.37 -52.48
CA LEU A 3 -21.04 -22.13 -51.83
C LEU A 3 -19.57 -21.89 -52.16
N GLN A 4 -19.33 -20.88 -53.01
CA GLN A 4 -18.01 -20.40 -53.40
C GLN A 4 -17.32 -19.72 -52.20
N ARG A 5 -16.12 -20.19 -51.86
CA ARG A 5 -15.19 -19.49 -50.97
C ARG A 5 -14.52 -18.34 -51.74
N VAL A 6 -14.85 -17.11 -51.38
CA VAL A 6 -14.14 -15.91 -51.83
C VAL A 6 -12.91 -15.71 -50.96
N VAL A 7 -11.73 -15.94 -51.54
CA VAL A 7 -10.42 -15.66 -50.92
C VAL A 7 -10.11 -14.18 -51.14
N GLY A 8 -10.40 -13.35 -50.14
CA GLY A 8 -10.10 -11.92 -50.15
C GLY A 8 -8.62 -11.64 -49.94
N GLY A 9 -7.88 -11.40 -51.02
CA GLY A 9 -6.50 -10.94 -50.99
C GLY A 9 -6.36 -9.61 -50.23
N HIS A 10 -5.65 -9.64 -49.11
CA HIS A 10 -5.24 -8.43 -48.39
C HIS A 10 -4.12 -7.75 -49.18
N SER A 11 -4.48 -6.82 -50.08
CA SER A 11 -3.49 -5.90 -50.64
C SER A 11 -2.97 -5.00 -49.51
N GLY A 12 -1.69 -5.14 -49.19
CA GLY A 12 -0.98 -4.25 -48.27
C GLY A 12 -1.09 -2.81 -48.75
N ARG A 13 -2.05 -2.07 -48.18
CA ARG A 13 -2.16 -0.63 -48.36
C ARG A 13 -1.01 0.00 -47.58
N LEU A 14 0.10 0.26 -48.27
CA LEU A 14 1.14 1.18 -47.82
C LEU A 14 0.45 2.50 -47.46
N VAL A 15 0.30 2.74 -46.16
CA VAL A 15 -0.16 4.02 -45.63
C VAL A 15 0.92 5.03 -46.00
N ARG A 16 0.65 5.77 -47.06
CA ARG A 16 1.46 6.89 -47.53
C ARG A 16 1.38 7.97 -46.45
N CYS A 17 2.35 7.96 -45.53
CA CYS A 17 2.56 9.05 -44.58
C CYS A 17 2.92 10.30 -45.39
N MET A 18 1.91 11.06 -45.80
CA MET A 18 2.10 12.36 -46.44
C MET A 18 2.75 13.27 -45.40
N SER A 19 4.06 13.45 -45.51
CA SER A 19 4.81 14.43 -44.73
C SER A 19 4.39 15.82 -45.19
N THR A 20 3.43 16.42 -44.50
CA THR A 20 3.27 17.87 -44.51
C THR A 20 4.37 18.48 -43.65
N ALA A 21 5.61 18.46 -44.15
CA ALA A 21 6.59 19.50 -43.85
C ALA A 21 6.03 20.77 -44.50
N SER A 22 5.77 21.89 -43.82
CA SER A 22 6.64 22.62 -42.91
C SER A 22 5.79 23.56 -42.05
N SER A 23 5.21 23.03 -40.98
CA SER A 23 4.70 23.89 -39.89
C SER A 23 5.82 23.97 -38.86
N GLU A 24 6.44 25.14 -38.72
CA GLU A 24 7.40 25.45 -37.66
C GLU A 24 6.69 25.39 -36.31
N TYR A 25 6.45 24.19 -35.81
CA TYR A 25 5.91 23.99 -34.48
C TYR A 25 7.02 24.28 -33.47
N ALA A 26 6.91 25.39 -32.74
CA ALA A 26 7.91 25.85 -31.77
C ALA A 26 8.12 24.91 -30.56
N GLY A 27 7.43 23.78 -30.50
CA GLY A 27 7.43 22.85 -29.37
C GLY A 27 6.38 23.20 -28.33
N SER A 28 6.09 22.26 -27.42
CA SER A 28 5.23 22.56 -26.26
C SER A 28 5.98 23.43 -25.25
N LYS A 29 5.31 24.38 -24.57
CA LYS A 29 5.95 25.26 -23.57
C LYS A 29 6.68 24.52 -22.44
N ASN A 30 6.21 23.33 -22.10
CA ASN A 30 6.79 22.47 -21.06
C ASN A 30 7.69 21.38 -21.64
N TYR A 31 8.29 21.60 -22.82
CA TYR A 31 9.16 20.63 -23.46
C TYR A 31 10.45 20.44 -22.66
N VAL A 32 10.68 19.20 -22.23
CA VAL A 32 11.94 18.75 -21.64
C VAL A 32 12.42 17.57 -22.49
N PRO A 33 13.56 17.70 -23.20
CA PRO A 33 14.08 16.64 -24.07
C PRO A 33 14.15 15.29 -23.35
N GLY A 34 13.51 14.27 -23.95
CA GLY A 34 13.50 12.90 -23.42
C GLY A 34 12.65 12.69 -22.16
N LYS A 35 11.93 13.70 -21.65
CA LYS A 35 11.10 13.57 -20.43
C LYS A 35 9.65 13.93 -20.63
N GLN A 36 9.36 15.11 -21.21
CA GLN A 36 7.99 15.64 -21.27
C GLN A 36 7.79 16.56 -22.48
N GLY A 37 6.57 16.54 -23.03
CA GLY A 37 6.13 17.48 -24.06
C GLY A 37 6.49 17.05 -25.49
N TYR A 38 5.93 17.77 -26.45
CA TYR A 38 6.22 17.57 -27.87
C TYR A 38 7.44 18.39 -28.28
N ALA A 39 8.37 17.73 -28.97
CA ALA A 39 9.58 18.37 -29.45
C ALA A 39 9.28 19.46 -30.49
N PRO A 40 10.12 20.51 -30.58
CA PRO A 40 10.06 21.45 -31.69
C PRO A 40 10.11 20.72 -33.03
N GLY A 41 9.24 21.09 -33.97
CA GLY A 41 9.09 20.45 -35.28
C GLY A 41 8.21 19.19 -35.33
N PHE A 42 7.79 18.65 -34.17
CA PHE A 42 6.91 17.49 -34.08
C PHE A 42 5.58 17.89 -33.43
N PRO A 43 4.61 18.44 -34.19
CA PRO A 43 3.33 18.82 -33.63
C PRO A 43 2.59 17.59 -33.06
N PRO A 44 1.74 17.77 -32.03
CA PRO A 44 0.89 16.71 -31.54
C PRO A 44 -0.03 16.17 -32.66
N PRO A 45 -0.47 14.91 -32.58
CA PRO A 45 -1.47 14.37 -33.48
C PRO A 45 -2.72 15.26 -33.54
N LYS A 46 -3.36 15.31 -34.72
CA LYS A 46 -4.62 16.05 -34.91
C LYS A 46 -5.63 15.58 -33.84
N SER A 47 -6.23 16.52 -33.10
CA SER A 47 -7.12 16.34 -31.91
C SER A 47 -6.46 16.20 -30.54
N TRP A 48 -5.13 16.10 -30.45
CA TRP A 48 -4.44 16.07 -29.16
C TRP A 48 -3.99 17.47 -28.76
N ALA A 49 -4.16 17.80 -27.48
CA ALA A 49 -3.62 19.04 -26.94
C ALA A 49 -2.10 18.95 -26.88
N ALA A 50 -1.42 19.97 -27.39
CA ALA A 50 0.03 20.16 -27.28
C ALA A 50 0.50 20.21 -25.82
N GLU A 51 -0.32 20.83 -24.97
CA GLU A 51 -0.01 21.06 -23.57
C GLU A 51 -0.83 20.13 -22.67
N PRO A 52 -0.24 19.58 -21.59
CA PRO A 52 -1.00 18.85 -20.59
C PRO A 52 -2.04 19.79 -19.98
N ARG A 53 -3.28 19.30 -19.85
CA ARG A 53 -4.37 20.09 -19.25
C ARG A 53 -4.01 20.45 -17.81
N ALA A 54 -4.25 21.70 -17.43
CA ALA A 54 -4.11 22.13 -16.05
C ALA A 54 -4.96 21.23 -15.14
N LYS A 55 -4.37 20.73 -14.05
CA LYS A 55 -5.12 19.94 -13.07
C LYS A 55 -6.19 20.85 -12.45
N PRO A 56 -7.45 20.39 -12.34
CA PRO A 56 -8.50 21.18 -11.71
C PRO A 56 -8.10 21.51 -10.27
N ILE A 57 -8.32 22.76 -9.87
CA ILE A 57 -8.03 23.21 -8.51
C ILE A 57 -8.99 22.47 -7.56
N PRO A 58 -8.49 21.84 -6.48
CA PRO A 58 -9.34 21.18 -5.50
C PRO A 58 -10.28 22.22 -4.87
N LYS A 59 -11.59 21.92 -4.86
CA LYS A 59 -12.61 22.78 -4.26
C LYS A 59 -12.38 22.86 -2.76
N LYS A 60 -12.48 24.06 -2.20
CA LYS A 60 -12.45 24.29 -0.76
C LYS A 60 -13.85 24.27 -0.16
N ALA A 61 -13.94 24.04 1.14
CA ALA A 61 -15.20 24.14 1.90
C ALA A 61 -15.84 25.53 1.75
N LYS A 62 -15.00 26.57 1.67
CA LYS A 62 -15.41 27.97 1.46
C LYS A 62 -15.94 28.26 0.05
N ASP A 63 -15.57 27.45 -0.93
CA ASP A 63 -15.99 27.63 -2.33
C ASP A 63 -17.37 27.00 -2.60
N ILE A 64 -17.94 26.28 -1.62
CA ILE A 64 -19.26 25.69 -1.72
C ILE A 64 -20.30 26.80 -1.51
N PRO A 65 -21.20 27.05 -2.48
CA PRO A 65 -22.26 28.02 -2.29
C PRO A 65 -23.20 27.57 -1.16
N PRO A 66 -23.81 28.51 -0.40
CA PRO A 66 -24.77 28.17 0.64
C PRO A 66 -25.93 27.34 0.07
N PRO A 67 -26.59 26.51 0.91
CA PRO A 67 -27.71 25.70 0.45
C PRO A 67 -28.79 26.60 -0.13
N SER A 68 -29.34 26.23 -1.29
CA SER A 68 -30.37 27.04 -1.94
C SER A 68 -31.59 27.19 -1.02
N PRO A 69 -32.33 28.32 -1.04
CA PRO A 69 -33.50 28.53 -0.17
C PRO A 69 -34.53 27.39 -0.22
N LYS A 70 -34.73 26.82 -1.42
CA LYS A 70 -35.59 25.64 -1.67
C LYS A 70 -35.16 24.35 -0.95
N GLN A 71 -33.93 24.29 -0.43
CA GLN A 71 -33.44 23.17 0.39
C GLN A 71 -33.74 23.41 1.87
N THR A 72 -33.74 24.66 2.31
CA THR A 72 -33.93 25.05 3.72
C THR A 72 -35.41 25.11 4.10
N GLU A 73 -36.29 25.49 3.18
CA GLU A 73 -37.74 25.56 3.43
C GLU A 73 -38.37 24.15 3.42
N VAL A 74 -38.37 23.50 4.60
CA VAL A 74 -39.08 22.25 4.82
C VAL A 74 -40.51 22.59 5.28
N PRO A 75 -41.56 22.31 4.49
CA PRO A 75 -42.92 22.50 4.95
C PRO A 75 -43.17 21.62 6.18
N GLN A 76 -43.68 22.21 7.26
CA GLN A 76 -43.77 21.55 8.58
C GLN A 76 -44.67 20.32 8.59
N GLN A 77 -45.61 20.18 7.64
CA GLN A 77 -46.49 19.02 7.52
C GLN A 77 -46.74 18.63 6.05
N PRO A 78 -46.66 17.33 5.69
CA PRO A 78 -47.06 16.86 4.37
C PRO A 78 -48.59 16.88 4.25
N ILE A 79 -49.14 17.55 3.23
CA ILE A 79 -50.59 17.67 3.03
C ILE A 79 -51.09 16.49 2.17
N ALA A 80 -50.24 15.91 1.32
CA ALA A 80 -50.54 14.76 0.47
C ALA A 80 -49.46 13.66 0.49
N ALA A 81 -49.78 12.43 0.08
CA ALA A 81 -48.81 11.31 -0.01
C ALA A 81 -47.63 11.59 -0.97
N THR A 82 -47.84 12.43 -1.99
CA THR A 82 -46.79 12.95 -2.89
C THR A 82 -45.79 13.85 -2.16
N ASP A 83 -46.20 14.52 -1.07
CA ASP A 83 -45.34 15.37 -0.25
C ASP A 83 -44.36 14.56 0.60
N ALA A 84 -44.73 13.34 1.03
CA ALA A 84 -43.84 12.48 1.81
C ALA A 84 -42.54 12.14 1.05
N ARG A 85 -42.65 11.80 -0.25
CA ARG A 85 -41.49 11.54 -1.12
C ARG A 85 -40.65 12.79 -1.35
N ARG A 86 -41.30 13.95 -1.54
CA ARG A 86 -40.62 15.24 -1.70
C ARG A 86 -39.83 15.61 -0.44
N MET A 87 -40.44 15.45 0.73
CA MET A 87 -39.83 15.68 2.05
C MET A 87 -38.63 14.76 2.28
N TYR A 88 -38.76 13.48 1.95
CA TYR A 88 -37.64 12.55 2.00
C TYR A 88 -36.47 12.99 1.10
N ASN A 89 -36.75 13.32 -0.16
CA ASN A 89 -35.71 13.78 -1.09
C ASN A 89 -35.03 15.08 -0.62
N GLN A 90 -35.79 15.99 -0.01
CA GLN A 90 -35.26 17.22 0.56
C GLN A 90 -34.36 16.94 1.77
N LYS A 91 -34.81 16.09 2.70
CA LYS A 91 -33.99 15.61 3.83
C LYS A 91 -32.69 14.97 3.33
N MET A 92 -32.78 14.07 2.34
CA MET A 92 -31.61 13.42 1.76
C MET A 92 -30.66 14.42 1.07
N ARG A 93 -31.18 15.47 0.43
CA ARG A 93 -30.36 16.52 -0.18
C ARG A 93 -29.63 17.35 0.89
N ALA A 94 -30.30 17.70 2.00
CA ALA A 94 -29.68 18.39 3.13
C ALA A 94 -28.58 17.54 3.78
N VAL A 95 -28.84 16.25 4.02
CA VAL A 95 -27.84 15.30 4.55
C VAL A 95 -26.63 15.20 3.63
N ARG A 96 -26.84 15.06 2.31
CA ARG A 96 -25.73 15.00 1.33
C ARG A 96 -24.91 16.28 1.31
N TYR A 97 -25.55 17.45 1.44
CA TYR A 97 -24.86 18.73 1.49
C TYR A 97 -23.99 18.85 2.76
N GLY A 98 -24.54 18.48 3.92
CA GLY A 98 -23.79 18.44 5.19
C GLY A 98 -22.56 17.54 5.10
N TYR A 99 -22.76 16.29 4.68
CA TYR A 99 -21.66 15.32 4.52
C TYR A 99 -20.59 15.80 3.52
N PHE A 100 -21.00 16.39 2.39
CA PHE A 100 -20.06 16.90 1.40
C PHE A 100 -19.18 18.04 1.95
N ARG A 101 -19.79 18.96 2.70
CA ARG A 101 -19.08 20.06 3.35
C ARG A 101 -18.11 19.54 4.42
N GLU A 102 -18.57 18.69 5.33
CA GLU A 102 -17.73 18.08 6.37
C GLU A 102 -16.55 17.31 5.77
N ASN A 103 -16.76 16.54 4.70
CA ASN A 103 -15.69 15.81 4.02
C ASN A 103 -14.62 16.76 3.44
N LEU A 104 -15.03 17.91 2.89
CA LEU A 104 -14.11 18.91 2.39
C LEU A 104 -13.34 19.59 3.52
N GLU A 105 -14.00 19.93 4.64
CA GLU A 105 -13.36 20.48 5.83
C GLU A 105 -12.31 19.50 6.40
N GLN A 106 -12.64 18.22 6.52
CA GLN A 106 -11.67 17.19 6.96
C GLN A 106 -10.49 17.00 6.00
N ARG A 107 -10.71 17.15 4.68
CA ARG A 107 -9.62 17.09 3.69
C ARG A 107 -8.70 18.30 3.81
N GLU A 108 -9.25 19.47 4.07
CA GLU A 108 -8.47 20.69 4.31
C GLU A 108 -7.63 20.57 5.58
N GLU A 109 -8.21 20.14 6.69
CA GLU A 109 -7.50 19.93 7.95
C GLU A 109 -6.32 18.95 7.78
N LYS A 110 -6.57 17.79 7.15
CA LYS A 110 -5.50 16.82 6.83
C LYS A 110 -4.43 17.40 5.91
N ALA A 111 -4.82 18.23 4.94
CA ALA A 111 -3.88 18.91 4.05
C ALA A 111 -3.03 19.94 4.81
N GLU A 112 -3.61 20.68 5.76
CA GLU A 112 -2.88 21.62 6.60
C GLU A 112 -1.92 20.91 7.56
N GLU A 113 -2.36 19.83 8.21
CA GLU A 113 -1.50 19.02 9.08
C GLU A 113 -0.31 18.44 8.33
N THR A 114 -0.54 17.89 7.14
CA THR A 114 0.54 17.34 6.31
C THR A 114 1.51 18.43 5.85
N GLN A 115 1.01 19.62 5.52
CA GLN A 115 1.85 20.78 5.23
C GLN A 115 2.65 21.26 6.44
N ARG A 116 2.06 21.28 7.65
CA ARG A 116 2.76 21.64 8.89
C ARG A 116 3.90 20.65 9.16
N LYS A 117 3.61 19.34 9.14
CA LYS A 117 4.62 18.28 9.30
C LYS A 117 5.73 18.39 8.27
N TRP A 118 5.40 18.68 7.01
CA TRP A 118 6.41 18.83 5.96
C TRP A 118 7.29 20.07 6.18
N LYS A 119 6.72 21.20 6.63
CA LYS A 119 7.48 22.39 7.00
C LYS A 119 8.40 22.14 8.18
N GLU A 120 7.91 21.49 9.24
CA GLU A 120 8.72 21.10 10.41
C GLU A 120 9.88 20.19 10.01
N MET A 121 9.61 19.14 9.22
CA MET A 121 10.64 18.26 8.70
C MET A 121 11.66 18.99 7.82
N SER A 122 11.20 19.91 6.97
CA SER A 122 12.09 20.72 6.12
C SER A 122 12.99 21.62 6.95
N LEU A 123 12.48 22.23 8.03
CA LEU A 123 13.27 23.05 8.95
C LEU A 123 14.33 22.21 9.67
N LEU A 124 13.95 21.04 10.20
CA LEU A 124 14.90 20.12 10.84
C LEU A 124 16.03 19.67 9.90
N VAL A 125 15.68 19.34 8.66
CA VAL A 125 16.69 18.98 7.63
C VAL A 125 17.61 20.17 7.33
N HIS A 126 17.06 21.37 7.25
CA HIS A 126 17.84 22.59 7.02
C HIS A 126 18.79 22.89 8.20
N GLU A 127 18.31 22.84 9.44
CA GLU A 127 19.14 23.03 10.64
C GLU A 127 20.24 21.99 10.74
N ARG A 128 19.95 20.72 10.45
CA ARG A 128 20.95 19.65 10.42
C ARG A 128 22.01 19.93 9.36
N ARG A 129 21.61 20.42 8.18
CA ARG A 129 22.53 20.77 7.11
C ARG A 129 23.43 21.95 7.48
N GLU A 130 22.88 22.98 8.13
CA GLU A 130 23.65 24.13 8.62
C GLU A 130 24.64 23.73 9.71
N LYS A 131 24.25 22.85 10.66
CA LYS A 131 25.16 22.30 11.67
C LYS A 131 26.32 21.54 11.05
N LEU A 132 26.04 20.64 10.11
CA LEU A 132 27.08 19.91 9.38
C LEU A 132 27.98 20.84 8.57
N ARG A 133 27.46 21.96 8.06
CA ARG A 133 28.27 22.97 7.37
C ARG A 133 29.24 23.65 8.33
N LYS A 134 28.75 24.10 9.50
CA LYS A 134 29.58 24.70 10.55
C LYS A 134 30.63 23.74 11.08
N GLU A 135 30.26 22.49 11.37
CA GLU A 135 31.21 21.46 11.82
C GLU A 135 32.33 21.23 10.80
N ARG A 136 32.03 21.32 9.48
CA ARG A 136 33.05 21.25 8.43
C ARG A 136 33.93 22.50 8.41
N GLU A 137 33.34 23.69 8.50
CA GLU A 137 34.08 24.95 8.57
C GLU A 137 35.03 24.95 9.79
N ASP A 138 34.56 24.53 10.96
CA ASP A 138 35.34 24.40 12.19
C ASP A 138 36.45 23.34 12.04
N TYR A 139 36.15 22.21 11.40
CA TYR A 139 37.14 21.18 11.10
C TYR A 139 38.24 21.69 10.16
N GLU A 140 37.88 22.44 9.12
CA GLU A 140 38.84 23.06 8.20
C GLU A 140 39.70 24.11 8.90
N ILE A 141 39.13 24.94 9.78
CA ILE A 141 39.88 25.90 10.60
C ILE A 141 40.85 25.16 11.53
N ASN A 142 40.38 24.15 12.24
CA ASN A 142 41.21 23.35 13.14
C ASN A 142 42.33 22.66 12.38
N MET A 143 42.04 22.03 11.23
CA MET A 143 43.05 21.43 10.35
C MET A 143 44.09 22.45 9.88
N ARG A 144 43.69 23.67 9.52
CA ARG A 144 44.64 24.71 9.08
C ARG A 144 45.49 25.25 10.22
N SER A 145 44.92 25.34 11.43
CA SER A 145 45.62 25.84 12.62
C SER A 145 46.53 24.81 13.27
N ASP A 146 46.24 23.50 13.08
CA ASP A 146 47.03 22.42 13.65
C ASP A 146 48.34 22.25 12.85
N PRO A 147 49.51 22.52 13.46
CA PRO A 147 50.80 22.36 12.79
C PRO A 147 51.14 20.90 12.43
N LEU A 148 50.43 19.92 13.02
CA LEU A 148 50.59 18.49 12.75
C LEU A 148 49.47 17.91 11.87
N SER A 149 48.55 18.75 11.39
CA SER A 149 47.53 18.34 10.43
C SER A 149 48.13 17.81 9.14
N ALA A 150 47.51 16.78 8.56
CA ALA A 150 47.97 16.16 7.32
C ALA A 150 48.14 17.17 6.17
N GLU A 151 47.31 18.21 6.10
CA GLU A 151 47.41 19.25 5.07
C GLU A 151 48.65 20.12 5.27
N ASN A 152 48.93 20.54 6.52
CA ASN A 152 50.12 21.33 6.88
C ASN A 152 51.43 20.52 6.86
N VAL A 153 51.36 19.21 7.17
CA VAL A 153 52.51 18.30 7.20
C VAL A 153 52.92 17.83 5.79
N LEU A 154 52.00 17.82 4.83
CA LEU A 154 52.24 17.48 3.42
C LEU A 154 52.11 18.70 2.48
N ASN A 155 52.30 19.92 3.00
CA ASN A 155 52.26 21.15 2.19
C ASN A 155 53.00 20.94 0.86
N SER A 156 52.28 21.12 -0.27
CA SER A 156 52.83 20.96 -1.62
C SER A 156 54.00 21.91 -1.93
N GLU A 157 54.18 22.94 -1.10
CA GLU A 157 55.28 23.90 -1.14
C GLU A 157 56.59 23.37 -0.52
N GLY A 158 56.59 22.15 0.08
CA GLY A 158 57.79 21.43 0.50
C GLY A 158 58.50 21.97 1.75
N LYS A 159 57.95 22.98 2.42
CA LYS A 159 58.48 23.52 3.70
C LYS A 159 57.69 22.93 4.85
N THR A 160 58.06 21.73 5.30
CA THR A 160 57.37 21.06 6.42
C THR A 160 58.39 20.74 7.50
N LEU A 161 57.93 20.59 8.75
CA LEU A 161 58.80 20.29 9.90
C LEU A 161 59.57 18.95 9.73
N LEU A 162 59.12 18.09 8.81
CA LEU A 162 59.72 16.79 8.48
C LEU A 162 60.80 16.86 7.40
N SER A 163 60.95 17.97 6.66
CA SER A 163 61.96 18.08 5.60
C SER A 163 63.40 18.13 6.10
N ASN A 164 63.62 18.24 7.42
CA ASN A 164 64.93 18.35 8.05
C ASN A 164 65.38 17.07 8.79
N ILE A 165 64.67 15.95 8.64
CA ILE A 165 65.04 14.70 9.31
C ILE A 165 65.96 13.89 8.37
N PRO A 166 67.21 13.57 8.78
CA PRO A 166 68.11 12.75 7.97
C PRO A 166 67.52 11.35 7.80
N GLU A 167 67.42 10.89 6.55
CA GLU A 167 66.83 9.61 6.16
C GLU A 167 67.49 8.45 6.90
N ALA A 168 66.80 7.93 7.91
CA ALA A 168 67.08 6.63 8.51
C ALA A 168 65.92 5.68 8.20
N THR A 169 66.32 4.51 7.75
CA THR A 169 65.56 3.34 7.33
C THR A 169 64.44 2.91 8.29
N GLU A 170 63.33 2.44 7.68
CA GLU A 170 62.22 1.64 8.27
C GLU A 170 61.26 2.43 9.20
N ASP A 171 59.94 2.22 9.29
CA ASP A 171 59.06 1.09 8.95
C ASP A 171 57.61 1.60 8.75
N LYS A 172 56.88 0.99 7.81
CA LYS A 172 55.47 1.33 7.49
C LYS A 172 54.51 0.74 8.53
N SER A 173 54.25 1.46 9.63
CA SER A 173 53.12 1.16 10.52
C SER A 173 51.98 2.19 10.32
N SER A 174 50.90 1.72 9.73
CA SER A 174 49.72 2.49 9.33
C SER A 174 48.85 2.86 10.53
N VAL A 175 48.73 4.16 10.82
CA VAL A 175 47.80 4.72 11.81
C VAL A 175 46.52 5.24 11.13
N GLY A 176 45.41 4.53 11.32
CA GLY A 176 44.20 5.10 11.95
C GLY A 176 43.37 6.20 11.28
N TYR A 177 43.11 6.19 9.97
CA TYR A 177 42.02 7.01 9.40
C TYR A 177 40.74 6.20 9.25
N LYS A 178 39.62 6.67 9.84
CA LYS A 178 38.26 6.20 9.53
C LYS A 178 37.86 6.73 8.15
N LEU A 179 38.55 6.27 7.10
CA LEU A 179 38.11 6.42 5.72
C LEU A 179 36.77 5.70 5.59
N ALA A 180 35.81 6.34 4.92
CA ALA A 180 34.58 5.66 4.51
C ALA A 180 34.96 4.32 3.87
N PRO A 181 34.28 3.21 4.20
CA PRO A 181 34.67 1.90 3.72
C PRO A 181 34.85 1.96 2.20
N PRO A 182 35.94 1.38 1.67
CA PRO A 182 36.24 1.46 0.26
C PRO A 182 35.01 1.03 -0.53
N ARG A 183 34.69 1.76 -1.61
CA ARG A 183 33.59 1.39 -2.49
C ARG A 183 33.96 0.07 -3.18
N VAL A 184 33.60 -1.05 -2.56
CA VAL A 184 33.84 -2.40 -3.10
C VAL A 184 32.80 -2.65 -4.19
N SER A 185 33.21 -2.49 -5.45
CA SER A 185 32.46 -3.06 -6.58
C SER A 185 32.77 -4.55 -6.63
N VAL A 186 31.96 -5.37 -5.96
CA VAL A 186 32.07 -6.83 -6.06
C VAL A 186 31.53 -7.25 -7.42
N SER A 187 32.41 -7.67 -8.34
CA SER A 187 32.00 -8.33 -9.58
C SER A 187 31.56 -9.75 -9.28
N ILE A 188 30.27 -9.92 -8.96
CA ILE A 188 29.68 -11.24 -8.76
C ILE A 188 29.58 -11.93 -10.14
N PRO A 189 30.11 -13.16 -10.30
CA PRO A 189 29.97 -13.94 -11.52
C PRO A 189 28.50 -14.10 -11.95
N LYS A 190 28.25 -14.16 -13.25
CA LYS A 190 26.88 -14.26 -13.79
C LYS A 190 26.14 -15.50 -13.28
N GLU A 191 26.83 -16.64 -13.22
CA GLU A 191 26.29 -17.92 -12.74
C GLU A 191 25.80 -17.83 -11.28
N ALA A 192 26.60 -17.25 -10.39
CA ALA A 192 26.20 -17.04 -8.99
C ALA A 192 25.00 -16.08 -8.84
N ASN A 193 24.87 -15.09 -9.75
CA ASN A 193 23.68 -14.24 -9.76
C ASN A 193 22.44 -14.99 -10.24
N GLU A 194 22.57 -15.87 -11.24
CA GLU A 194 21.46 -16.70 -11.70
C GLU A 194 20.96 -17.67 -10.63
N GLU A 195 21.87 -18.33 -9.91
CA GLU A 195 21.51 -19.21 -8.79
C GLU A 195 20.76 -18.45 -7.70
N ARG A 196 21.26 -17.27 -7.32
CA ARG A 196 20.59 -16.41 -6.35
C ARG A 196 19.22 -15.95 -6.83
N ASP A 197 19.06 -15.67 -8.11
CA ASP A 197 17.77 -15.28 -8.67
C ASP A 197 16.78 -16.46 -8.75
N ARG A 198 17.27 -17.68 -9.01
CA ARG A 198 16.48 -18.92 -8.88
C ARG A 198 16.03 -19.15 -7.44
N GLU A 199 16.93 -19.00 -6.46
CA GLU A 199 16.60 -19.12 -5.04
C GLU A 199 15.56 -18.09 -4.62
N ARG A 200 15.73 -16.82 -5.03
CA ARG A 200 14.73 -15.77 -4.79
C ARG A 200 13.39 -16.08 -5.45
N ALA A 201 13.39 -16.68 -6.64
CA ALA A 201 12.17 -17.09 -7.30
C ALA A 201 11.46 -18.22 -6.53
N ALA A 202 12.21 -19.23 -6.08
CA ALA A 202 11.71 -20.33 -5.25
C ALA A 202 11.15 -19.82 -3.91
N ASN A 203 11.86 -18.91 -3.24
CA ASN A 203 11.38 -18.31 -1.99
C ASN A 203 10.09 -17.49 -2.20
N ARG A 204 9.98 -16.79 -3.33
CA ARG A 204 8.74 -16.08 -3.70
C ARG A 204 7.59 -17.04 -3.99
N SER A 205 7.83 -18.16 -4.68
CA SER A 205 6.77 -19.14 -4.92
C SER A 205 6.32 -19.82 -3.64
N LEU A 206 7.25 -20.18 -2.74
CA LEU A 206 6.94 -20.78 -1.44
C LEU A 206 6.12 -19.82 -0.57
N MET A 207 6.48 -18.53 -0.52
CA MET A 207 5.69 -17.53 0.20
C MET A 207 4.29 -17.36 -0.40
N ARG A 208 4.15 -17.43 -1.73
CA ARG A 208 2.83 -17.36 -2.40
C ARG A 208 1.98 -18.59 -2.08
N GLN A 209 2.57 -19.78 -2.08
CA GLN A 209 1.91 -21.03 -1.71
C GLN A 209 1.42 -20.98 -0.26
N SER A 210 2.29 -20.62 0.69
CA SER A 210 1.90 -20.47 2.09
C SER A 210 0.77 -19.46 2.31
N ARG A 211 0.76 -18.33 1.58
CA ARG A 211 -0.37 -17.37 1.62
C ARG A 211 -1.65 -17.97 1.03
N HIS A 212 -1.53 -18.73 -0.04
CA HIS A 212 -2.67 -19.39 -0.66
C HIS A 212 -3.27 -20.43 0.29
N GLU A 213 -2.44 -21.28 0.89
CA GLU A 213 -2.85 -22.26 1.91
C GLU A 213 -3.55 -21.58 3.08
N GLY A 214 -3.00 -20.49 3.62
CA GLY A 214 -3.65 -19.71 4.69
C GLY A 214 -5.01 -19.13 4.28
N ASN A 215 -5.15 -18.67 3.03
CA ASN A 215 -6.43 -18.22 2.51
C ASN A 215 -7.44 -19.37 2.38
N VAL A 216 -7.02 -20.55 1.92
CA VAL A 216 -7.88 -21.73 1.81
C VAL A 216 -8.32 -22.21 3.18
N GLN A 217 -7.42 -22.31 4.15
CA GLN A 217 -7.76 -22.65 5.54
C GLN A 217 -8.80 -21.68 6.13
N THR A 218 -8.66 -20.38 5.84
CA THR A 218 -9.65 -19.37 6.26
C THR A 218 -11.01 -19.61 5.61
N MET A 219 -11.02 -19.94 4.31
CA MET A 219 -12.27 -20.29 3.60
C MET A 219 -12.92 -21.57 4.15
N MET A 220 -12.13 -22.58 4.53
CA MET A 220 -12.65 -23.80 5.15
C MET A 220 -13.24 -23.53 6.53
N ALA A 221 -12.57 -22.70 7.34
CA ALA A 221 -13.12 -22.26 8.62
C ALA A 221 -14.47 -21.55 8.43
N LEU A 222 -14.56 -20.63 7.46
CA LEU A 222 -15.81 -19.96 7.10
C LEU A 222 -16.88 -20.94 6.61
N PHE A 223 -16.51 -21.96 5.84
CA PHE A 223 -17.44 -23.00 5.40
C PHE A 223 -18.04 -23.78 6.57
N HIS A 224 -17.21 -24.18 7.54
CA HIS A 224 -17.69 -24.86 8.74
C HIS A 224 -18.56 -23.94 9.62
N GLU A 225 -18.20 -22.66 9.68
CA GLU A 225 -19.00 -21.64 10.37
C GLU A 225 -20.29 -21.28 9.61
N ALA A 226 -20.37 -21.50 8.30
CA ALA A 226 -21.53 -21.15 7.48
C ALA A 226 -22.80 -21.91 7.91
N LYS A 227 -22.67 -23.07 8.56
CA LYS A 227 -23.79 -23.77 9.22
C LYS A 227 -24.48 -22.88 10.28
N SER A 228 -23.73 -21.97 10.88
CA SER A 228 -24.20 -20.99 11.85
C SER A 228 -24.66 -19.67 11.20
N PHE A 229 -24.72 -19.54 9.88
CA PHE A 229 -25.22 -18.33 9.23
C PHE A 229 -26.74 -18.28 9.20
N VAL A 230 -27.27 -17.05 9.19
CA VAL A 230 -28.71 -16.80 9.19
C VAL A 230 -29.27 -17.08 7.80
N HIS A 231 -30.31 -17.90 7.73
CA HIS A 231 -31.12 -18.19 6.55
C HIS A 231 -32.60 -18.11 6.92
N TYR A 232 -33.48 -17.97 5.93
CA TYR A 232 -34.92 -17.77 6.19
C TYR A 232 -35.52 -18.85 7.11
N GLY A 233 -35.12 -20.11 6.96
CA GLY A 233 -35.57 -21.21 7.83
C GLY A 233 -35.03 -21.23 9.27
N ASN A 234 -33.93 -20.52 9.59
CA ASN A 234 -33.37 -20.50 10.96
C ASN A 234 -33.42 -19.11 11.62
N LEU A 235 -33.98 -18.12 10.92
CA LEU A 235 -34.02 -16.73 11.37
C LEU A 235 -34.74 -16.63 12.71
N ASP A 236 -35.96 -17.17 12.80
CA ASP A 236 -36.79 -17.05 14.00
C ASP A 236 -36.16 -17.77 15.20
N HIS A 237 -35.62 -18.98 14.99
CA HIS A 237 -34.89 -19.70 16.04
C HIS A 237 -33.70 -18.89 16.56
N LYS A 238 -32.94 -18.24 15.67
CA LYS A 238 -31.80 -17.41 16.08
C LYS A 238 -32.23 -16.15 16.81
N VAL A 239 -33.29 -15.50 16.35
CA VAL A 239 -33.88 -14.34 17.03
C VAL A 239 -34.33 -14.73 18.44
N HIS A 240 -35.02 -15.86 18.60
CA HIS A 240 -35.40 -16.37 19.91
C HIS A 240 -34.18 -16.68 20.78
N SER A 241 -33.21 -17.45 20.27
CA SER A 241 -31.98 -17.75 21.02
C SER A 241 -31.21 -16.48 21.44
N PHE A 242 -31.25 -15.44 20.62
CA PHE A 242 -30.61 -14.16 20.91
C PHE A 242 -31.35 -13.40 22.00
N ILE A 243 -32.68 -13.31 21.92
CA ILE A 243 -33.53 -12.68 22.94
C ILE A 243 -33.40 -13.42 24.28
N ASP A 244 -33.48 -14.76 24.24
CA ASP A 244 -33.39 -15.63 25.42
C ASP A 244 -31.99 -15.62 26.03
N SER A 245 -30.94 -15.44 25.21
CA SER A 245 -29.57 -15.32 25.70
C SER A 245 -29.36 -14.07 26.57
N GLY A 246 -30.27 -13.08 26.51
CA GLY A 246 -30.59 -12.09 27.54
C GLY A 246 -29.47 -11.21 28.11
N SER A 247 -28.23 -11.45 27.72
CA SER A 247 -27.04 -10.86 28.31
C SER A 247 -26.07 -10.55 27.18
N PHE A 248 -26.18 -9.35 26.64
CA PHE A 248 -24.99 -8.69 26.12
C PHE A 248 -24.21 -8.30 27.35
N PRO A 249 -23.07 -8.94 27.66
CA PRO A 249 -22.14 -8.28 28.54
C PRO A 249 -21.66 -7.07 27.72
N ASN A 250 -22.27 -5.91 27.97
CA ASN A 250 -21.66 -4.63 27.62
C ASN A 250 -20.38 -4.55 28.45
N ARG A 251 -19.33 -5.28 28.03
CA ARG A 251 -18.03 -5.23 28.67
C ARG A 251 -17.47 -3.88 28.33
N SER A 252 -17.50 -2.96 29.29
CA SER A 252 -16.77 -1.72 29.11
C SER A 252 -15.28 -2.02 29.05
N LEU A 253 -14.51 -1.12 28.44
CA LEU A 253 -13.04 -1.21 28.45
C LEU A 253 -12.51 -1.30 29.89
N ALA A 254 -13.15 -0.59 30.82
CA ALA A 254 -12.84 -0.64 32.23
C ALA A 254 -13.06 -2.04 32.81
N ASP A 255 -14.16 -2.72 32.48
CA ASP A 255 -14.42 -4.09 32.95
C ASP A 255 -13.43 -5.10 32.35
N MET A 256 -12.99 -4.90 31.10
CA MET A 256 -11.97 -5.75 30.48
C MET A 256 -10.61 -5.60 31.17
N ILE A 257 -10.19 -4.35 31.41
CA ILE A 257 -8.93 -4.02 32.11
C ILE A 257 -8.99 -4.49 33.56
N GLU A 258 -10.12 -4.28 34.23
CA GLU A 258 -10.32 -4.72 35.60
C GLU A 258 -10.34 -6.25 35.68
N SER A 259 -10.93 -6.97 34.72
CA SER A 259 -10.86 -8.44 34.66
C SER A 259 -9.42 -8.93 34.43
N LEU A 260 -8.65 -8.22 33.59
CA LEU A 260 -7.25 -8.52 33.34
C LEU A 260 -6.43 -8.33 34.62
N HIS A 261 -6.68 -7.25 35.36
CA HIS A 261 -5.97 -6.94 36.61
C HIS A 261 -6.40 -7.83 37.78
N LYS A 262 -7.71 -8.10 37.95
CA LYS A 262 -8.26 -8.97 39.02
C LYS A 262 -7.85 -10.42 38.86
N ASN A 263 -7.76 -10.90 37.62
CA ASN A 263 -7.26 -12.24 37.34
C ASN A 263 -5.72 -12.30 37.27
N GLY A 264 -5.02 -11.20 37.57
CA GLY A 264 -3.54 -11.16 37.58
C GLY A 264 -2.91 -11.40 36.20
N GLY A 265 -3.62 -11.06 35.12
CA GLY A 265 -3.24 -11.41 33.75
C GLY A 265 -3.53 -12.86 33.37
N ALA A 266 -4.18 -13.64 34.24
CA ALA A 266 -4.58 -15.00 33.91
C ALA A 266 -5.68 -15.00 32.85
N VAL A 267 -5.40 -15.73 31.78
CA VAL A 267 -6.30 -16.01 30.67
C VAL A 267 -7.56 -16.69 31.23
N SER A 268 -8.74 -16.16 30.89
CA SER A 268 -10.02 -16.75 31.34
C SER A 268 -10.09 -18.22 30.95
N LEU A 269 -10.72 -19.08 31.76
CA LEU A 269 -10.87 -20.51 31.42
C LEU A 269 -11.47 -20.72 30.02
N ALA A 270 -12.44 -19.89 29.62
CA ALA A 270 -13.04 -19.91 28.29
C ALA A 270 -12.06 -19.53 27.17
N GLU A 271 -11.11 -18.65 27.45
CA GLU A 271 -10.06 -18.28 26.51
C GLU A 271 -8.96 -19.34 26.48
N VAL A 272 -8.64 -19.98 27.60
CA VAL A 272 -7.72 -21.13 27.66
C VAL A 272 -8.29 -22.29 26.84
N THR A 273 -9.57 -22.62 26.98
CA THR A 273 -10.21 -23.68 26.18
C THR A 273 -10.22 -23.33 24.69
N LYS A 274 -10.51 -22.08 24.34
CA LYS A 274 -10.41 -21.59 22.95
C LYS A 274 -9.00 -21.74 22.39
N ARG A 275 -7.98 -21.25 23.10
CA ARG A 275 -6.57 -21.38 22.68
C ARG A 275 -6.12 -22.83 22.59
N LYS A 276 -6.55 -23.69 23.53
CA LYS A 276 -6.26 -25.13 23.49
C LYS A 276 -6.86 -25.76 22.25
N GLN A 277 -8.09 -25.39 21.89
CA GLN A 277 -8.74 -25.86 20.68
C GLN A 277 -8.06 -25.34 19.42
N GLU A 278 -7.67 -24.07 19.37
CA GLU A 278 -6.89 -23.51 18.26
C GLU A 278 -5.56 -24.25 18.09
N LEU A 279 -4.83 -24.50 19.18
CA LEU A 279 -3.61 -25.30 19.16
C LEU A 279 -3.85 -26.71 18.65
N GLN A 280 -4.88 -27.38 19.17
CA GLN A 280 -5.25 -28.72 18.71
C GLN A 280 -5.57 -28.73 17.21
N ASN A 281 -6.32 -27.74 16.73
CA ASN A 281 -6.65 -27.57 15.33
C ASN A 281 -5.40 -27.38 14.47
N THR A 282 -4.47 -26.52 14.89
CA THR A 282 -3.21 -26.32 14.17
C THR A 282 -2.32 -27.57 14.13
N LEU A 283 -2.26 -28.34 15.23
CA LEU A 283 -1.44 -29.56 15.31
C LEU A 283 -2.05 -30.72 14.51
N GLN A 284 -3.38 -30.79 14.44
CA GLN A 284 -4.10 -31.86 13.76
C GLN A 284 -4.45 -31.52 12.30
N GLY A 285 -4.15 -30.29 11.84
CA GLY A 285 -4.56 -29.81 10.52
C GLY A 285 -6.09 -29.70 10.37
N THR A 286 -6.82 -29.53 11.46
CA THR A 286 -8.28 -29.38 11.51
C THR A 286 -8.68 -27.91 11.65
N THR A 287 -9.94 -27.58 11.36
CA THR A 287 -10.45 -26.20 11.43
C THR A 287 -11.82 -26.13 12.11
N GLY A 288 -12.16 -24.95 12.65
CA GLY A 288 -13.45 -24.66 13.28
C GLY A 288 -13.60 -25.17 14.73
N SER A 289 -14.74 -24.82 15.35
CA SER A 289 -15.05 -25.10 16.77
C SER A 289 -15.39 -26.55 17.10
N HIS A 290 -15.39 -27.44 16.10
CA HIS A 290 -15.66 -28.87 16.30
C HIS A 290 -14.49 -29.76 15.84
N GLY A 291 -13.36 -29.16 15.44
CA GLY A 291 -12.22 -29.92 14.90
C GLY A 291 -12.56 -30.60 13.58
N ASN A 292 -13.31 -29.91 12.72
CA ASN A 292 -13.70 -30.44 11.41
C ASN A 292 -12.49 -30.54 10.49
N VAL A 293 -12.62 -31.33 9.42
CA VAL A 293 -11.58 -31.54 8.41
C VAL A 293 -11.03 -30.20 7.92
N GLY A 294 -9.73 -29.98 8.09
CA GLY A 294 -9.01 -28.82 7.57
C GLY A 294 -8.32 -29.15 6.25
N TYR A 295 -7.45 -28.24 5.81
CA TYR A 295 -6.87 -28.27 4.46
C TYR A 295 -6.15 -29.58 4.13
N ASP A 296 -5.31 -30.06 5.04
CA ASP A 296 -4.53 -31.29 4.83
C ASP A 296 -5.43 -32.53 4.73
N GLY A 297 -6.53 -32.54 5.49
CA GLY A 297 -7.52 -33.61 5.42
C GLY A 297 -8.33 -33.57 4.12
N LEU A 298 -8.61 -32.38 3.59
CA LEU A 298 -9.27 -32.23 2.29
C LEU A 298 -8.36 -32.68 1.15
N ILE A 299 -7.06 -32.34 1.19
CA ILE A 299 -6.10 -32.83 0.19
C ILE A 299 -6.07 -34.36 0.19
N LYS A 300 -5.92 -34.99 1.37
CA LYS A 300 -5.94 -36.45 1.47
C LYS A 300 -7.24 -37.05 0.94
N TRP A 301 -8.36 -36.42 1.24
CA TRP A 301 -9.65 -36.87 0.72
C TRP A 301 -9.75 -36.73 -0.80
N LEU A 302 -9.25 -35.63 -1.38
CA LEU A 302 -9.18 -35.43 -2.83
C LEU A 302 -8.23 -36.42 -3.52
N ASP A 303 -7.09 -36.74 -2.90
CA ASP A 303 -6.15 -37.76 -3.39
C ASP A 303 -6.80 -39.16 -3.39
N GLU A 304 -7.68 -39.45 -2.42
CA GLU A 304 -8.46 -40.69 -2.37
C GLU A 304 -9.64 -40.70 -3.37
N HIS A 305 -10.09 -39.52 -3.82
CA HIS A 305 -11.25 -39.31 -4.69
C HIS A 305 -10.85 -38.53 -5.96
N GLU A 306 -9.90 -39.06 -6.74
CA GLU A 306 -9.39 -38.41 -7.97
C GLU A 306 -10.49 -38.00 -8.97
N GLN A 307 -11.65 -38.67 -8.94
CA GLN A 307 -12.80 -38.37 -9.79
C GLN A 307 -13.43 -37.00 -9.49
N ASP A 308 -13.27 -36.50 -8.27
CA ASP A 308 -13.79 -35.20 -7.81
C ASP A 308 -12.72 -34.09 -7.83
N ALA A 309 -11.51 -34.37 -8.36
CA ALA A 309 -10.41 -33.42 -8.40
C ALA A 309 -10.73 -32.14 -9.21
N ASP A 310 -11.56 -32.26 -10.24
CA ASP A 310 -12.02 -31.15 -11.09
C ASP A 310 -13.32 -30.49 -10.56
N GLY A 311 -13.86 -30.98 -9.44
CA GLY A 311 -15.09 -30.52 -8.80
C GLY A 311 -15.99 -31.67 -8.36
N ILE A 312 -16.78 -31.46 -7.31
CA ILE A 312 -17.74 -32.46 -6.82
C ILE A 312 -18.85 -32.61 -7.87
N HIS A 313 -18.82 -33.70 -8.63
CA HIS A 313 -19.76 -33.93 -9.75
C HIS A 313 -21.03 -34.68 -9.33
N THR A 314 -21.02 -35.33 -8.17
CA THR A 314 -22.16 -36.04 -7.60
C THR A 314 -22.41 -35.56 -6.18
N ILE A 315 -23.40 -34.66 -6.02
CA ILE A 315 -24.02 -34.45 -4.71
C ILE A 315 -25.00 -35.60 -4.56
N ASP A 316 -24.56 -36.68 -3.91
CA ASP A 316 -25.50 -37.71 -3.47
C ASP A 316 -26.52 -37.04 -2.55
N GLU A 317 -27.77 -36.95 -3.02
CA GLU A 317 -28.85 -36.45 -2.19
C GLU A 317 -28.93 -37.32 -0.93
N PRO A 318 -28.98 -36.72 0.27
CA PRO A 318 -29.10 -37.49 1.49
C PRO A 318 -30.37 -38.33 1.39
N LYS A 319 -30.22 -39.66 1.39
CA LYS A 319 -31.35 -40.57 1.53
C LYS A 319 -31.98 -40.29 2.89
N GLU A 320 -33.19 -39.73 2.87
CA GLU A 320 -34.05 -39.54 4.04
C GLU A 320 -34.31 -40.84 4.80
#